data_AF-A0A1B6FYR7-F1
#
_entry.id   AF-A0A1B6FYR7-F1
#
_cell.length_a   1.000
_cell.length_b   1.000
_cell.length_c   1.000
_cell.angle_alpha   90.00
_cell.angle_beta   90.00
_cell.angle_gamma   90.00
#
_symmetry.space_group_name_H-M   'P 1'
#
loop_
_entity.id
_entity.type
_entity.pdbx_description
1 polymer ?
#
loop_
_entity_poly.entity_id
_entity_poly.type
_entity_poly.pdbx_seq_one_letter_code
_entity_poly.pdbx_strand_id
1 'polypeptide(L)'
;CKMKLFFFAVSVFLLSLNGSEAVIKVVASPVVFTNNNGGGADELQVPQNVEASKLFHVGGQVTAAWWIPFDNIGDLPAIHRIQAVPAGPNVNLVVHGRAGQRDARVRITIYAEVI
;
A
#
# COMPACT_ATOMS: atom_id res chain seq x y z
N CYS A 1 -54.18 1.28 -5.57
CA CYS A 1 -53.06 0.52 -4.95
C CYS A 1 -51.70 0.97 -5.53
N LYS A 2 -51.28 2.22 -5.33
CA LYS A 2 -50.01 2.78 -5.85
C LYS A 2 -49.04 3.27 -4.75
N MET A 3 -49.54 3.49 -3.53
CA MET A 3 -48.76 3.97 -2.39
C MET A 3 -47.76 2.95 -1.84
N LYS A 4 -48.03 1.64 -1.97
CA LYS A 4 -47.18 0.59 -1.38
C LYS A 4 -45.85 0.39 -2.11
N LEU A 5 -45.80 0.69 -3.42
CA LEU A 5 -44.59 0.52 -4.22
C LEU A 5 -43.56 1.64 -3.96
N PHE A 6 -44.03 2.84 -3.65
CA PHE A 6 -43.18 4.00 -3.40
C PHE A 6 -42.39 3.87 -2.08
N PHE A 7 -43.04 3.38 -1.02
CA PHE A 7 -42.38 3.17 0.27
C PHE A 7 -41.31 2.05 0.24
N PHE A 8 -41.49 1.03 -0.60
CA PHE A 8 -40.52 -0.06 -0.73
C PHE A 8 -39.24 0.39 -1.44
N ALA A 9 -39.37 1.16 -2.52
CA ALA A 9 -38.22 1.69 -3.26
C ALA A 9 -37.40 2.70 -2.43
N VAL A 10 -38.06 3.55 -1.64
CA VAL A 10 -37.38 4.51 -0.74
C VAL A 10 -36.63 3.79 0.39
N SER A 11 -37.19 2.69 0.92
CA SER A 11 -36.54 1.91 1.97
C SER A 11 -35.30 1.14 1.47
N VAL A 12 -35.32 0.62 0.24
CA VAL A 12 -34.14 -0.04 -0.37
C VAL A 12 -33.04 0.97 -0.68
N PHE A 13 -33.38 2.19 -1.11
CA PHE A 13 -32.40 3.24 -1.40
C PHE A 13 -31.74 3.82 -0.12
N LEU A 14 -32.48 3.87 0.99
CA LEU A 14 -31.96 4.34 2.28
C LEU A 14 -31.02 3.32 2.94
N LEU A 15 -31.15 2.02 2.65
CA LEU A 15 -30.23 0.99 3.15
C LEU A 15 -28.88 0.97 2.42
N SER A 16 -28.80 1.52 1.20
CA SER A 16 -27.53 1.68 0.47
C SER A 16 -26.68 2.88 0.88
N LEU A 17 -27.17 3.71 1.81
CA LEU A 17 -26.47 4.90 2.33
C LEU A 17 -25.70 4.63 3.64
N ASN A 18 -25.40 3.38 3.95
CA ASN A 18 -24.30 3.07 4.88
C ASN A 18 -23.00 3.29 4.12
N GLY A 19 -22.67 4.55 3.83
CA GLY A 19 -21.39 4.93 3.27
C GLY A 19 -20.31 4.49 4.23
N SER A 20 -19.51 3.51 3.84
CA SER A 20 -18.30 3.19 4.60
C SER A 20 -17.40 4.42 4.51
N GLU A 21 -17.08 4.99 5.67
CA GLU A 21 -16.18 6.14 5.76
C GLU A 21 -14.77 5.68 5.41
N ALA A 22 -14.17 6.33 4.42
CA ALA A 22 -12.78 6.09 4.08
C ALA A 22 -11.87 6.50 5.25
N VAL A 23 -11.03 5.59 5.72
CA VAL A 23 -10.06 5.84 6.80
C VAL A 23 -8.65 5.72 6.26
N ILE A 24 -7.80 6.69 6.60
CA ILE A 24 -6.36 6.60 6.32
C ILE A 24 -5.70 5.80 7.44
N LYS A 25 -5.01 4.72 7.08
CA LYS A 25 -4.27 3.85 8.00
C LYS A 25 -2.77 3.87 7.70
N VAL A 26 -1.96 3.82 8.75
CA VAL A 26 -0.57 3.37 8.64
C VAL A 26 -0.60 1.86 8.46
N VAL A 27 -0.08 1.38 7.33
CA VAL A 27 -0.11 -0.04 6.95
C VAL A 27 1.09 -0.78 7.54
N ALA A 28 2.29 -0.28 7.26
CA ALA A 28 3.54 -0.89 7.67
C ALA A 28 4.69 0.13 7.60
N SER A 29 5.82 -0.18 8.23
CA SER A 29 7.06 0.61 8.10
C SER A 29 8.24 -0.24 7.62
N PRO A 30 8.18 -0.77 6.38
CA PRO A 30 9.16 -1.72 5.92
C PRO A 30 10.52 -1.07 5.64
N VAL A 31 11.55 -1.90 5.68
CA VAL A 31 12.89 -1.54 5.23
C VAL A 31 13.11 -2.12 3.84
N VAL A 32 13.46 -1.26 2.90
CA VAL A 32 13.86 -1.61 1.53
C VAL A 32 15.38 -1.59 1.47
N PHE A 33 16.02 -2.65 1.00
CA PHE A 33 17.47 -2.63 0.76
C PHE A 33 17.87 -3.37 -0.50
N THR A 34 18.96 -2.93 -1.10
CA THR A 34 19.48 -3.45 -2.38
C THR A 34 20.59 -4.50 -2.23
N ASN A 35 21.01 -4.76 -0.99
CA ASN A 35 22.09 -5.70 -0.68
C ASN A 35 21.58 -7.13 -0.40
N ASN A 36 22.50 -8.08 -0.23
CA ASN A 36 22.18 -9.49 0.04
C ASN A 36 22.03 -9.84 1.54
N ASN A 37 22.00 -8.85 2.43
CA ASN A 37 22.07 -9.05 3.89
C ASN A 37 20.78 -8.65 4.60
N GLY A 38 19.66 -9.31 4.27
CA GLY A 38 18.44 -9.21 5.07
C GLY A 38 17.38 -10.23 4.66
N GLY A 39 16.12 -10.01 5.07
CA GLY A 39 15.00 -10.90 4.76
C GLY A 39 13.95 -11.03 5.87
N GLY A 40 13.93 -10.10 6.83
CA GLY A 40 12.94 -10.07 7.90
C GLY A 40 11.49 -9.90 7.43
N ALA A 41 10.55 -10.14 8.36
CA ALA A 41 9.12 -10.02 8.09
C ALA A 41 8.68 -8.62 7.61
N ASP A 42 9.41 -7.57 8.01
CA ASP A 42 9.16 -6.18 7.60
C ASP A 42 10.17 -5.67 6.57
N GLU A 43 10.88 -6.58 5.90
CA GLU A 43 11.93 -6.23 4.96
C GLU A 43 11.55 -6.61 3.54
N LEU A 44 12.02 -5.81 2.57
CA LEU A 44 11.96 -6.12 1.15
C LEU A 44 13.37 -5.98 0.57
N GLN A 45 13.98 -7.12 0.28
CA GLN A 45 15.23 -7.18 -0.46
C GLN A 45 14.95 -6.97 -1.95
N VAL A 46 15.70 -6.05 -2.57
CA VAL A 46 15.52 -5.66 -3.97
C VAL A 46 16.83 -5.86 -4.72
N PRO A 47 17.03 -7.02 -5.36
CA PRO A 47 18.26 -7.26 -6.12
C PRO A 47 18.43 -6.23 -7.25
N GLN A 48 19.68 -6.02 -7.66
CA GLN A 48 19.97 -5.15 -8.79
C GLN A 48 19.26 -5.64 -10.06
N ASN A 49 18.68 -4.71 -10.82
CA ASN A 49 17.94 -4.99 -12.07
C ASN A 49 16.70 -5.87 -11.93
N VAL A 50 16.26 -6.12 -10.70
CA VAL A 50 15.10 -6.94 -10.42
C VAL A 50 14.02 -6.09 -9.76
N GLU A 51 12.78 -6.39 -10.10
CA GLU A 51 11.62 -5.93 -9.37
C GLU A 51 11.35 -6.90 -8.22
N ALA A 52 11.24 -6.38 -7.00
CA ALA A 52 10.79 -7.14 -5.85
C ALA A 52 9.47 -6.55 -5.35
N SER A 53 8.59 -7.42 -4.86
CA SER A 53 7.29 -7.00 -4.35
C SER A 53 6.91 -7.72 -3.06
N LYS A 54 6.04 -7.06 -2.27
CA LYS A 54 5.53 -7.60 -1.01
C LYS A 54 4.14 -7.05 -0.71
N LEU A 55 3.24 -7.94 -0.31
CA LEU A 55 1.89 -7.59 0.11
C LEU A 55 1.84 -7.32 1.60
N PHE A 56 1.15 -6.24 1.97
CA PHE A 56 0.82 -5.88 3.35
C PHE A 56 -0.69 -5.86 3.52
N HIS A 57 -1.20 -6.67 4.45
CA HIS A 57 -2.63 -6.78 4.71
C HIS A 57 -3.16 -5.60 5.53
N VAL A 58 -4.30 -5.02 5.13
CA VAL A 58 -4.86 -3.80 5.74
C VAL A 58 -6.22 -4.03 6.42
N GLY A 59 -6.89 -5.15 6.12
CA GLY A 59 -8.15 -5.54 6.75
C GLY A 59 -9.41 -4.81 6.24
N GLY A 60 -9.33 -4.13 5.09
CA GLY A 60 -10.46 -3.50 4.39
C GLY A 60 -10.09 -3.22 2.93
N GLN A 61 -10.99 -2.70 2.10
CA GLN A 61 -10.67 -2.45 0.69
C GLN A 61 -9.79 -1.22 0.54
N VAL A 62 -8.63 -1.39 -0.10
CA VAL A 62 -7.70 -0.28 -0.34
C VAL A 62 -8.11 0.47 -1.60
N THR A 63 -8.43 1.76 -1.46
CA THR A 63 -8.77 2.64 -2.60
C THR A 63 -7.58 3.44 -3.11
N ALA A 64 -6.67 3.82 -2.22
CA ALA A 64 -5.44 4.52 -2.54
C ALA A 64 -4.31 4.09 -1.59
N ALA A 65 -3.06 4.16 -2.05
CA ALA A 65 -1.88 3.88 -1.24
C ALA A 65 -0.72 4.78 -1.63
N TRP A 66 0.08 5.17 -0.65
CA TRP A 66 1.30 5.95 -0.85
C TRP A 66 2.36 5.58 0.18
N TRP A 67 3.58 6.03 -0.06
CA TRP A 67 4.68 5.85 0.87
C TRP A 67 5.41 7.16 1.09
N ILE A 68 6.02 7.30 2.25
CA ILE A 68 6.97 8.38 2.54
C ILE A 68 8.25 7.76 3.10
N PRO A 69 9.43 8.35 2.86
CA PRO A 69 10.63 7.90 3.52
C PRO A 69 10.60 8.29 5.00
N PHE A 70 11.12 7.43 5.86
CA PHE A 70 11.14 7.60 7.31
C PHE A 70 12.58 7.75 7.83
N ASP A 71 13.50 6.89 7.39
CA ASP A 71 14.91 6.91 7.80
C ASP A 71 15.83 6.52 6.62
N ASN A 72 17.11 6.87 6.72
CA ASN A 72 18.16 6.64 5.72
C ASN A 72 17.85 7.25 4.34
N ILE A 73 17.26 8.46 4.32
CA ILE A 73 16.80 9.14 3.10
C ILE A 73 17.92 9.33 2.06
N GLY A 74 19.19 9.48 2.50
CA GLY A 74 20.35 9.61 1.61
C GLY A 74 20.60 8.38 0.71
N ASP A 75 19.98 7.25 1.01
CA ASP A 75 20.05 6.02 0.22
C ASP A 75 18.93 5.91 -0.83
N LEU A 76 17.91 6.78 -0.81
CA LEU A 76 16.84 6.80 -1.81
C LEU A 76 17.34 6.86 -3.26
N PRO A 77 18.37 7.67 -3.63
CA PRO A 77 18.85 7.73 -5.01
C PRO A 77 19.41 6.41 -5.57
N ALA A 78 19.76 5.47 -4.69
CA ALA A 78 20.23 4.14 -5.05
C ALA A 78 19.08 3.16 -5.36
N ILE A 79 17.83 3.52 -5.02
CA ILE A 79 16.62 2.77 -5.37
C ILE A 79 15.99 3.42 -6.61
N HIS A 80 15.75 2.66 -7.67
CA HIS A 80 15.26 3.23 -8.93
C HIS A 80 13.84 3.77 -8.78
N ARG A 81 12.96 2.97 -8.16
CA ARG A 81 11.54 3.28 -8.02
C ARG A 81 10.95 2.50 -6.85
N ILE A 82 10.11 3.17 -6.05
CA ILE A 82 9.28 2.57 -5.00
C ILE A 82 7.82 2.95 -5.30
N GLN A 83 6.91 1.98 -5.24
CA GLN A 83 5.48 2.18 -5.43
C GLN A 83 4.69 1.45 -4.35
N ALA A 84 3.67 2.10 -3.81
CA ALA A 84 2.64 1.46 -3.02
C ALA A 84 1.37 1.37 -3.89
N VAL A 85 0.93 0.15 -4.22
CA VAL A 85 -0.17 -0.08 -5.16
C VAL A 85 -1.32 -0.76 -4.43
N PRO A 86 -2.55 -0.21 -4.48
CA PRO A 86 -3.74 -0.92 -4.00
C PRO A 86 -3.90 -2.30 -4.64
N ALA A 87 -4.13 -3.34 -3.83
CA ALA A 87 -4.24 -4.72 -4.28
C ALA A 87 -5.34 -5.47 -3.51
N GLY A 88 -6.58 -4.99 -3.66
CA GLY A 88 -7.74 -5.49 -2.92
C GLY A 88 -7.59 -5.16 -1.42
N PRO A 89 -7.61 -6.16 -0.52
CA PRO A 89 -7.47 -5.92 0.92
C PRO A 89 -6.03 -5.66 1.37
N ASN A 90 -5.11 -5.45 0.42
CA ASN A 90 -3.68 -5.30 0.67
C ASN A 90 -3.11 -4.07 -0.04
N VAL A 91 -1.95 -3.62 0.42
CA VAL A 91 -1.04 -2.78 -0.38
C VAL A 91 0.08 -3.65 -0.91
N ASN A 92 0.31 -3.63 -2.22
CA ASN A 92 1.49 -4.20 -2.84
C ASN A 92 2.60 -3.14 -2.90
N LEU A 93 3.64 -3.33 -2.09
CA LEU A 93 4.88 -2.56 -2.21
C LEU A 93 5.68 -3.15 -3.36
N VAL A 94 5.92 -2.36 -4.41
CA VAL A 94 6.73 -2.76 -5.57
C VAL A 94 7.95 -1.87 -5.63
N VAL A 95 9.13 -2.48 -5.70
CA VAL A 95 10.40 -1.76 -5.74
C VAL A 95 11.28 -2.30 -6.85
N HIS A 96 11.88 -1.37 -7.61
CA HIS A 96 12.86 -1.68 -8.63
C HIS A 96 14.25 -1.29 -8.16
N GLY A 97 15.17 -2.26 -8.18
CA GLY A 97 16.59 -2.01 -7.95
C GLY A 97 17.20 -1.27 -9.14
N ARG A 98 18.18 -0.40 -8.89
CA ARG A 98 18.92 0.30 -9.95
C ARG A 98 20.22 -0.44 -10.26
N ALA A 99 20.53 -0.61 -11.55
CA ALA A 99 21.79 -1.20 -12.01
C ALA A 99 23.01 -0.48 -11.43
N GLY A 100 23.99 -1.24 -10.92
CA GLY A 100 25.30 -0.71 -10.54
C GLY A 100 25.28 0.30 -9.39
N GLN A 101 24.20 0.38 -8.61
CA GLN A 101 24.15 1.20 -7.41
C GLN A 101 24.80 0.49 -6.22
N ARG A 102 25.30 1.32 -5.30
CA ARG A 102 25.81 0.85 -4.00
C ARG A 102 24.71 0.17 -3.18
N ASP A 103 25.15 -0.60 -2.19
CA ASP A 103 24.28 -1.09 -1.14
C ASP A 103 23.56 0.08 -0.47
N ALA A 104 22.25 -0.03 -0.40
CA ALA A 104 21.36 1.01 0.08
C ALA A 104 20.31 0.40 1.00
N ARG A 105 19.93 1.14 2.03
CA ARG A 105 18.89 0.76 2.98
C ARG A 105 18.03 1.97 3.25
N VAL A 106 16.73 1.89 2.97
CA VAL A 106 15.77 2.97 3.24
C VAL A 106 14.60 2.39 4.02
N ARG A 107 14.25 3.03 5.14
CA ARG A 107 12.99 2.74 5.83
C ARG A 107 11.91 3.65 5.28
N ILE A 108 10.78 3.09 4.90
CA ILE A 108 9.60 3.82 4.44
C ILE A 108 8.42 3.55 5.35
N THR A 109 7.43 4.45 5.35
CA THR A 109 6.12 4.20 5.95
C THR A 109 5.09 4.16 4.83
N ILE A 110 4.27 3.12 4.83
CA ILE A 110 3.17 2.93 3.87
C ILE A 110 1.87 3.38 4.52
N TYR A 111 1.10 4.16 3.77
CA TYR A 111 -0.24 4.58 4.12
C TYR A 111 -1.23 4.06 3.09
N ALA A 112 -2.47 3.81 3.54
CA ALA A 112 -3.57 3.43 2.68
C ALA A 112 -4.86 4.13 3.10
N GLU A 113 -5.65 4.52 2.11
CA GLU A 113 -7.07 4.85 2.28
C GLU A 113 -7.88 3.55 2.17
N VAL A 114 -8.78 3.32 3.13
CA VAL A 114 -9.48 2.04 3.32
C VAL A 114 -10.97 2.26 3.52
N ILE A 115 -11.78 1.49 2.80
CA ILE A 115 -13.25 1.45 2.87
C ILE A 115 -13.71 0.06 3.34
#